data_AF-A0A091FN96-F1
#
_entry.id   AF-A0A091FN96-F1
#
_cell.length_a   1.000
_cell.length_b   1.000
_cell.length_c   1.000
_cell.angle_alpha   90.00
_cell.angle_beta   90.00
_cell.angle_gamma   90.00
#
_symmetry.space_group_name_H-M   'P 1'
#
loop_
_entity.id
_entity.type
_entity.pdbx_description
1 polymer ?
#
loop_
_entity_poly.entity_id
_entity_poly.type
_entity_poly.pdbx_seq_one_letter_code
_entity_poly.pdbx_strand_id
1 'polypeptide(L)'
;SRSTHNEMEKNRRAHLRLCLERLKGMVPLAPDTGRHSTLSLLTRAKLHIKKLEDSDRKAVHQIEQLQREQRHLKRQLEKLGMERIRMDSIGSTVSSEHSDSDREEMDVDVESTDDLPADLDWSSSSPSDSDERGSLQSVCSDEGYS
;
A
#
# COMPACT_ATOMS: atom_id res chain seq x y z
N SER A 1 50.27 -21.18 23.56
CA SER A 1 49.76 -21.89 24.75
C SER A 1 48.26 -22.15 24.63
N ARG A 2 47.75 -23.28 25.15
CA ARG A 2 46.31 -23.62 25.12
C ARG A 2 45.42 -22.51 25.70
N SER A 3 45.91 -21.79 26.71
CA SER A 3 45.20 -20.67 27.35
C SER A 3 44.89 -19.52 26.39
N THR A 4 45.85 -19.08 25.57
CA THR A 4 45.66 -18.00 24.60
C THR A 4 44.59 -18.36 23.56
N HIS A 5 44.62 -19.59 23.07
CA HIS A 5 43.61 -20.10 22.14
C HIS A 5 42.19 -20.07 22.75
N ASN A 6 42.04 -20.52 23.99
CA ASN A 6 40.74 -20.53 24.68
C ASN A 6 40.19 -19.12 24.89
N GLU A 7 41.05 -18.14 25.21
CA GLU A 7 40.62 -16.75 25.38
C GLU A 7 40.14 -16.14 24.06
N MET A 8 40.87 -16.39 22.96
CA MET A 8 40.44 -15.95 21.63
C MET A 8 39.09 -16.55 21.25
N GLU A 9 38.86 -17.85 21.48
CA GLU A 9 37.59 -18.49 21.16
C GLU A 9 36.44 -17.98 22.04
N LYS A 10 36.71 -17.67 23.31
CA LYS A 10 35.73 -17.06 24.21
C LYS A 10 35.32 -15.67 23.70
N ASN A 11 36.27 -14.84 23.32
CA ASN A 11 36.02 -13.52 22.74
C ASN A 11 35.22 -13.63 21.43
N ARG A 12 35.62 -14.53 20.53
CA ARG A 12 34.92 -14.80 19.27
C ARG A 12 33.45 -15.20 19.49
N ARG A 13 33.18 -16.07 20.47
CA ARG A 13 31.82 -16.48 20.83
C ARG A 13 31.00 -15.34 21.44
N ALA A 14 31.61 -14.48 22.25
CA ALA A 14 30.95 -13.29 22.78
C ALA A 14 30.52 -12.35 21.65
N HIS A 15 31.42 -12.07 20.70
CA HIS A 15 31.11 -11.26 19.53
C HIS A 15 29.97 -11.85 18.68
N LEU A 16 30.00 -13.17 18.42
CA LEU A 16 28.93 -13.84 17.68
C LEU A 16 27.56 -13.68 18.35
N ARG A 17 27.48 -13.78 19.67
CA ARG A 17 26.22 -13.57 20.40
C ARG A 17 25.69 -12.15 20.22
N LEU A 18 26.56 -11.15 20.27
CA LEU A 18 26.17 -9.75 20.03
C LEU A 18 25.62 -9.55 18.61
N CYS A 19 26.26 -10.13 17.59
CA CYS A 19 25.76 -10.05 16.21
C CYS A 19 24.38 -10.71 16.07
N LEU A 20 24.17 -11.87 16.68
CA LEU A 20 22.88 -12.58 16.64
C LEU A 20 21.79 -11.79 17.37
N GLU A 21 22.13 -11.13 18.48
CA GLU A 21 21.16 -10.32 19.23
C GLU A 21 20.74 -9.09 18.43
N ARG A 22 21.69 -8.41 17.79
CA ARG A 22 21.39 -7.31 16.86
C ARG A 22 20.51 -7.79 15.69
N LEU A 23 20.78 -8.98 15.15
CA LEU A 23 19.97 -9.55 14.07
C LEU A 23 18.52 -9.79 14.51
N LYS A 24 18.29 -10.28 15.74
CA LYS A 24 16.93 -10.46 16.27
C LYS A 24 16.14 -9.15 16.31
N GLY A 25 16.79 -8.03 16.64
CA GLY A 25 16.13 -6.73 16.67
C GLY A 25 15.63 -6.23 15.29
N MET A 26 16.18 -6.76 14.18
CA MET A 26 15.82 -6.35 12.82
C MET A 26 14.84 -7.29 12.13
N VAL A 27 14.73 -8.53 12.61
CA VAL A 27 13.88 -9.54 11.99
C VAL A 27 12.52 -9.54 12.70
N PRO A 28 11.39 -9.55 11.97
CA PRO A 28 10.07 -9.67 12.58
C PRO A 28 9.91 -11.08 13.19
N LEU A 29 10.26 -11.19 14.46
CA LEU A 29 10.11 -12.38 15.29
C LEU A 29 8.86 -12.18 16.16
N ALA A 30 8.06 -13.24 16.31
CA ALA A 30 6.92 -13.20 17.21
C ALA A 30 7.42 -13.03 18.66
N PRO A 31 6.77 -12.19 19.48
CA PRO A 31 7.28 -11.84 20.81
C PRO A 31 7.37 -13.01 21.80
N ASP A 32 6.79 -14.18 21.53
CA ASP A 32 6.91 -15.32 22.45
C ASP A 32 6.65 -16.70 21.81
N THR A 33 7.59 -17.18 20.99
CA THR A 33 7.59 -18.60 20.58
C THR A 33 8.89 -19.28 21.00
N GLY A 34 9.12 -19.39 22.31
CA GLY A 34 10.27 -20.11 22.87
C GLY A 34 11.65 -19.58 22.42
N ARG A 35 12.73 -20.20 22.88
CA ARG A 35 14.09 -19.82 22.45
C ARG A 35 14.24 -20.03 20.96
N HIS A 36 14.32 -18.94 20.20
CA HIS A 36 14.74 -18.99 18.80
C HIS A 36 16.16 -19.56 18.70
N SER A 37 16.31 -20.65 17.97
CA SER A 37 17.62 -21.20 17.62
C SER A 37 18.31 -20.30 16.59
N THR A 38 19.66 -20.34 16.53
CA THR A 38 20.44 -19.62 15.51
C THR A 38 19.97 -19.95 14.10
N LEU A 39 19.67 -21.23 13.83
CA LEU A 39 19.16 -21.65 12.53
C LEU A 39 17.82 -21.00 12.18
N SER A 40 16.87 -21.00 13.12
CA SER A 40 15.55 -20.40 12.90
C SER A 40 15.64 -18.89 12.64
N LEU A 41 16.55 -18.19 13.33
CA LEU A 41 16.80 -16.77 13.14
C LEU A 41 17.36 -16.48 11.74
N LEU A 42 18.37 -17.23 11.31
CA LEU A 42 18.99 -17.07 9.99
C LEU A 42 17.99 -17.35 8.85
N THR A 43 17.18 -18.39 8.99
CA THR A 43 16.12 -18.72 8.02
C THR A 43 15.09 -17.59 7.91
N ARG A 44 14.62 -17.06 9.05
CA ARG A 44 13.67 -15.94 9.07
C ARG A 44 14.28 -14.66 8.52
N ALA A 45 15.55 -14.37 8.83
CA ALA A 45 16.25 -13.21 8.29
C ALA A 45 16.32 -13.28 6.75
N LYS A 46 16.70 -14.45 6.20
CA LYS A 46 16.73 -14.66 4.74
C LYS A 46 15.35 -14.47 4.11
N LEU A 47 14.30 -14.97 4.75
CA LEU A 47 12.93 -14.78 4.28
C LEU A 47 12.51 -13.30 4.36
N HIS A 48 12.89 -12.60 5.42
CA HIS A 48 12.54 -11.20 5.62
C HIS A 48 13.16 -10.31 4.53
N ILE A 49 14.44 -10.54 4.17
CA ILE A 49 15.09 -9.84 3.06
C ILE A 49 14.28 -10.02 1.76
N LYS A 50 13.93 -11.26 1.40
CA LYS A 50 13.13 -11.52 0.20
C LYS A 50 11.78 -10.80 0.24
N LYS A 51 11.10 -10.80 1.38
CA LYS A 51 9.81 -10.10 1.54
C LYS A 51 9.96 -8.59 1.34
N LEU A 52 11.02 -7.99 1.87
CA LEU A 52 11.32 -6.57 1.69
C LEU A 52 11.59 -6.25 0.22
N GLU A 53 12.43 -7.05 -0.45
CA GLU A 53 12.71 -6.90 -1.88
C GLU A 53 11.43 -7.01 -2.73
N ASP A 54 10.55 -7.95 -2.42
CA ASP A 54 9.27 -8.11 -3.12
C ASP A 54 8.33 -6.93 -2.89
N SER A 55 8.29 -6.42 -1.64
CA SER A 55 7.48 -5.27 -1.27
C SER A 55 7.96 -4.00 -1.98
N ASP A 56 9.27 -3.79 -2.05
CA ASP A 56 9.88 -2.65 -2.74
C ASP A 56 9.54 -2.67 -4.24
N ARG A 57 9.70 -3.83 -4.90
CA ARG A 57 9.30 -3.98 -6.32
C ARG A 57 7.82 -3.66 -6.55
N LYS A 58 6.93 -4.09 -5.65
CA LYS A 58 5.49 -3.78 -5.73
C LYS A 58 5.22 -2.29 -5.51
N ALA A 59 5.90 -1.67 -4.55
CA ALA A 59 5.75 -0.24 -4.26
C ALA A 59 6.17 0.61 -5.46
N VAL A 60 7.31 0.28 -6.10
CA VAL A 60 7.75 0.94 -7.34
C VAL A 60 6.70 0.81 -8.44
N HIS A 61 6.16 -0.39 -8.67
CA HIS A 61 5.09 -0.57 -9.65
C HIS A 61 3.85 0.27 -9.34
N GLN A 62 3.44 0.32 -8.07
CA GLN A 62 2.29 1.11 -7.64
C GLN A 62 2.50 2.61 -7.89
N ILE A 63 3.70 3.12 -7.60
CA ILE A 63 4.07 4.51 -7.89
C ILE A 63 3.92 4.79 -9.38
N GLU A 64 4.43 3.91 -10.25
CA GLU A 64 4.29 4.10 -11.69
C GLU A 64 2.83 4.12 -12.16
N GLN A 65 1.98 3.25 -11.62
CA GLN A 65 0.55 3.22 -11.96
C GLN A 65 -0.14 4.52 -11.54
N LEU A 66 0.06 4.95 -10.30
CA LEU A 66 -0.51 6.20 -9.79
C LEU A 66 -0.02 7.41 -10.59
N GLN A 67 1.24 7.42 -11.03
CA GLN A 67 1.75 8.47 -11.90
C GLN A 67 1.11 8.45 -13.30
N ARG A 68 0.81 7.26 -13.87
CA ARG A 68 0.06 7.15 -15.14
C ARG A 68 -1.36 7.69 -14.98
N GLU A 69 -2.04 7.32 -13.89
CA GLU A 69 -3.39 7.79 -13.57
C GLU A 69 -3.41 9.31 -13.36
N GLN A 70 -2.48 9.85 -12.58
CA GLN A 70 -2.36 11.29 -12.38
C GLN A 70 -2.20 12.04 -13.72
N ARG A 71 -1.34 11.54 -14.62
CA ARG A 71 -1.19 12.12 -15.97
C ARG A 71 -2.46 11.98 -16.80
N HIS A 72 -3.18 10.87 -16.68
CA HIS A 72 -4.43 10.68 -17.38
C HIS A 72 -5.50 11.68 -16.93
N LEU A 73 -5.70 11.80 -15.62
CA LEU A 73 -6.66 12.72 -15.00
C LEU A 73 -6.32 14.19 -15.31
N LYS A 74 -5.04 14.57 -15.26
CA LYS A 74 -4.61 15.93 -15.66
C LYS A 74 -5.01 16.28 -17.10
N ARG A 75 -4.80 15.36 -18.05
CA ARG A 75 -5.24 15.56 -19.44
C ARG A 75 -6.76 15.63 -19.60
N GLN A 76 -7.51 14.88 -18.79
CA GLN A 76 -8.98 14.98 -18.78
C GLN A 76 -9.45 16.34 -18.26
N LEU A 77 -8.83 16.84 -17.18
CA LEU A 77 -9.11 18.17 -16.65
C LEU A 77 -8.77 19.27 -17.65
N GLU A 78 -7.63 19.19 -18.34
CA GLU A 78 -7.26 20.12 -19.40
C GLU A 78 -8.32 20.16 -20.51
N LYS A 79 -8.80 18.99 -20.97
CA LYS A 79 -9.85 18.91 -22.00
C LYS A 79 -11.16 19.56 -21.54
N LEU A 80 -11.62 19.26 -20.32
CA LEU A 80 -12.83 19.84 -19.76
C LEU A 80 -12.69 21.35 -19.47
N GLY A 81 -11.47 21.80 -19.13
CA GLY A 81 -11.15 23.23 -19.00
C GLY A 81 -11.20 23.96 -20.35
N MET A 82 -10.64 23.35 -21.40
CA MET A 82 -10.69 23.87 -22.76
C MET A 82 -12.12 23.87 -23.35
N GLU A 83 -12.93 22.86 -23.02
CA GLU A 83 -14.33 22.77 -23.43
C GLU A 83 -15.17 23.89 -22.82
N ARG A 84 -14.95 24.22 -21.54
CA ARG A 84 -15.54 25.42 -20.90
C ARG A 84 -15.17 26.70 -21.64
N ILE A 85 -13.86 26.99 -21.79
CA ILE A 85 -13.40 28.23 -22.45
C ILE A 85 -13.96 28.39 -23.87
N ARG A 86 -14.09 27.30 -24.63
CA ARG A 86 -14.70 27.33 -25.97
C ARG A 86 -16.20 27.60 -25.94
N MET A 87 -16.92 27.01 -24.97
CA MET A 87 -18.36 27.20 -24.83
C MET A 87 -18.70 28.62 -24.35
N ASP A 88 -17.82 29.22 -23.54
CA ASP A 88 -17.96 30.60 -23.05
C ASP A 88 -17.69 31.65 -24.16
N SER A 89 -16.96 31.29 -25.22
CA SER A 89 -16.56 32.20 -26.32
C SER A 89 -17.51 32.25 -27.52
N ILE A 90 -18.51 31.37 -27.61
CA ILE A 90 -19.53 31.41 -28.69
C ILE A 90 -20.81 32.16 -28.28
N GLY A 91 -20.85 32.75 -27.08
CA GLY A 91 -22.05 33.41 -26.53
C GLY A 91 -21.96 34.92 -26.23
N SER A 92 -20.78 35.53 -26.17
CA SER A 92 -20.66 36.94 -25.75
C SER A 92 -19.98 37.80 -26.80
N THR A 93 -20.77 38.19 -27.80
CA THR A 93 -20.61 39.54 -28.36
C THR A 93 -21.26 40.52 -27.39
N VAL A 94 -20.52 41.58 -27.04
CA VAL A 94 -20.87 42.81 -26.31
C VAL A 94 -20.57 42.87 -24.80
N SER A 95 -19.52 43.65 -24.50
CA SER A 95 -19.42 44.66 -23.43
C SER A 95 -19.44 44.25 -21.96
N SER A 96 -18.30 44.40 -21.28
CA SER A 96 -18.20 45.36 -20.16
C SER A 96 -16.73 45.55 -19.78
N GLU A 97 -16.29 46.81 -19.82
CA GLU A 97 -15.06 47.25 -19.18
C GLU A 97 -15.20 47.11 -17.65
N HIS A 98 -14.07 46.85 -17.00
CA HIS A 98 -13.83 46.88 -15.54
C HIS A 98 -14.40 45.73 -14.71
N SER A 99 -13.50 44.89 -14.20
CA SER A 99 -13.58 44.44 -12.81
C SER A 99 -12.18 44.05 -12.33
N ASP A 100 -11.46 45.00 -11.75
CA ASP A 100 -10.41 44.70 -10.78
C ASP A 100 -11.10 43.99 -9.62
N SER A 101 -10.77 42.72 -9.39
CA SER A 101 -11.20 42.00 -8.20
C SER A 101 -9.96 41.37 -7.59
N ASP A 102 -9.35 42.13 -6.67
CA ASP A 102 -8.32 41.66 -5.75
C ASP A 102 -8.81 40.36 -5.08
N ARG A 103 -8.15 39.26 -5.42
CA ARG A 103 -8.43 37.94 -4.87
C ARG A 103 -7.49 37.73 -3.71
N GLU A 104 -7.95 38.05 -2.49
CA GLU A 104 -7.22 37.67 -1.27
C GLU A 104 -7.13 36.13 -1.17
N GLU A 105 -5.93 35.64 -0.91
CA GLU A 105 -5.66 34.23 -0.64
C GLU A 105 -6.16 33.91 0.78
N MET A 106 -7.22 33.10 0.90
CA MET A 106 -7.64 32.54 2.18
C MET A 106 -6.78 31.32 2.50
N ASP A 107 -5.90 31.45 3.48
CA ASP A 107 -5.22 30.32 4.12
C ASP A 107 -6.24 29.47 4.88
N VAL A 108 -6.38 28.20 4.48
CA VAL A 108 -7.21 27.21 5.18
C VAL A 108 -6.41 26.60 6.32
N ASP A 109 -6.74 26.96 7.55
CA ASP A 109 -6.20 26.32 8.75
C ASP A 109 -6.83 24.93 8.91
N VAL A 110 -5.99 23.89 8.95
CA VAL A 110 -6.41 22.50 9.16
C VAL A 110 -6.28 22.22 10.65
N GLU A 111 -7.37 22.42 11.39
CA GLU A 111 -7.43 22.06 12.81
C GLU A 111 -7.36 20.53 12.96
N SER A 112 -6.37 20.07 13.73
CA SER A 112 -6.11 18.66 14.07
C SER A 112 -7.21 18.14 14.98
N THR A 113 -8.15 17.35 14.44
CA THR A 113 -9.02 16.50 15.27
C THR A 113 -8.24 15.28 15.73
N ASP A 114 -7.47 15.46 16.80
CA ASP A 114 -7.03 14.35 17.65
C ASP A 114 -8.08 14.08 18.73
N ASP A 115 -8.20 12.78 19.05
CA ASP A 115 -8.85 12.19 20.21
C ASP A 115 -10.38 12.19 20.29
N LEU A 116 -11.00 11.14 19.73
CA LEU A 116 -12.04 10.39 20.45
C LEU A 116 -11.91 8.87 20.24
N PRO A 117 -12.15 8.06 21.29
CA PRO A 117 -11.89 6.63 21.29
C PRO A 117 -12.88 5.87 20.39
N ALA A 118 -12.31 4.90 19.68
CA ALA A 118 -13.00 3.93 18.84
C ALA A 118 -14.04 3.15 19.65
N ASP A 119 -15.31 3.27 19.27
CA ASP A 119 -16.36 2.26 19.44
C ASP A 119 -17.60 2.65 18.61
N LEU A 120 -17.50 2.58 17.28
CA LEU A 120 -18.68 2.49 16.42
C LEU A 120 -18.55 1.26 15.51
N ASP A 121 -19.21 0.20 15.94
CA ASP A 121 -19.54 -1.00 15.16
C ASP A 121 -20.41 -0.60 13.96
N TRP A 122 -19.79 -0.48 12.77
CA TRP A 122 -20.53 -0.42 11.52
C TRP A 122 -20.71 -1.83 10.96
N SER A 123 -21.52 -2.63 11.65
CA SER A 123 -22.16 -3.80 11.08
C SER A 123 -23.54 -3.41 10.56
N SER A 124 -23.66 -3.15 9.26
CA SER A 124 -24.93 -3.17 8.55
C SER A 124 -24.67 -3.60 7.10
N SER A 125 -24.71 -4.90 6.85
CA SER A 125 -25.87 -5.60 6.28
C SER A 125 -26.10 -5.27 4.81
N SER A 126 -25.72 -6.25 3.97
CA SER A 126 -26.06 -6.32 2.55
C SER A 126 -27.59 -6.33 2.34
N PRO A 127 -28.05 -5.65 1.28
CA PRO A 127 -29.11 -6.20 0.46
C PRO A 127 -28.79 -6.03 -1.03
N SER A 128 -28.90 -7.10 -1.81
CA SER A 128 -29.90 -7.16 -2.90
C SER A 128 -29.75 -8.45 -3.68
N ASP A 129 -30.87 -9.16 -3.75
CA ASP A 129 -31.14 -10.32 -4.57
C ASP A 129 -31.67 -9.87 -5.95
N SER A 130 -31.54 -10.79 -6.92
CA SER A 130 -32.31 -10.96 -8.15
C SER A 130 -32.00 -10.08 -9.38
N ASP A 131 -31.48 -10.73 -10.43
CA ASP A 131 -32.34 -11.03 -11.59
C ASP A 131 -31.75 -12.12 -12.51
N GLU A 132 -32.67 -12.98 -12.95
CA GLU A 132 -32.48 -14.14 -13.81
C GLU A 132 -32.27 -13.75 -15.28
N ARG A 133 -31.22 -14.27 -15.92
CA ARG A 133 -31.23 -14.52 -17.37
C ARG A 133 -30.63 -15.87 -17.66
N GLY A 134 -31.46 -16.73 -18.24
CA GLY A 134 -31.17 -18.14 -18.45
C GLY A 134 -30.13 -18.42 -19.53
N SER A 135 -29.72 -19.68 -19.55
CA SER A 135 -29.46 -20.41 -20.79
C SER A 135 -29.74 -21.89 -20.55
N LEU A 136 -30.64 -22.37 -21.40
CA LEU A 136 -31.00 -23.76 -21.57
C LEU A 136 -29.84 -24.55 -22.21
N GLN A 137 -29.95 -25.88 -22.11
CA GLN A 137 -29.25 -26.90 -22.90
C GLN A 137 -27.80 -27.15 -22.43
N SER A 138 -27.24 -28.36 -22.42
CA SER A 138 -27.64 -29.74 -22.70
C SER A 138 -26.29 -30.46 -22.77
N VAL A 139 -26.09 -31.57 -22.05
CA VAL A 139 -25.68 -32.87 -22.62
C VAL A 139 -25.47 -33.90 -21.51
N CYS A 140 -26.15 -35.03 -21.69
CA CYS A 140 -25.91 -36.30 -21.01
C CYS A 140 -24.54 -36.87 -21.39
N SER A 141 -23.87 -37.55 -20.47
CA SER A 141 -23.82 -39.02 -20.45
C SER A 141 -22.74 -39.52 -19.48
N ASP A 142 -23.21 -40.33 -18.54
CA ASP A 142 -22.43 -41.19 -17.65
C ASP A 142 -22.56 -42.62 -18.20
N GLU A 143 -21.44 -43.19 -18.61
CA GLU A 143 -21.23 -44.61 -18.91
C GLU A 143 -19.85 -44.89 -18.29
N GLY A 144 -19.64 -45.82 -17.36
CA GLY A 144 -20.23 -47.14 -17.26
C GLY A 144 -19.14 -48.18 -17.55
N TYR A 145 -18.62 -48.80 -16.49
CA TYR A 145 -17.99 -50.13 -16.42
C TYR A 145 -17.03 -50.59 -17.55
N SER A 146 -15.73 -50.69 -17.21
CA SER A 146 -14.90 -51.92 -17.29
C SER A 146 -13.53 -51.68 -16.64
#